data_AF-A0AA39PX02-F1
#
_entry.id   AF-A0AA39PX02-F1
#
_cell.length_a   1.000
_cell.length_b   1.000
_cell.length_c   1.000
_cell.angle_alpha   90.00
_cell.angle_beta   90.00
_cell.angle_gamma   90.00
#
_symmetry.space_group_name_H-M   'P 1'
#
loop_
_entity.id
_entity.type
_entity.pdbx_description
1 polymer ?
#
loop_
_entity_poly.entity_id
_entity_poly.type
_entity_poly.pdbx_seq_one_letter_code
_entity_poly.pdbx_strand_id
1 'polypeptide(L)'
;MASAAFLESECLEFFGSHTFHEASVPLVGEYVAGILEMKNKSDRIVDTATLQLHINYLHNPPNLFTASSILATHGTGGADRTAIHRDITTLVQLCPRDTAWNDCLKKLRDLVQGDGGDFFVQQHVWSRSASDQWEFPQLRLKEIQVEKDNISHAIQVLDDFFDGGTRTRAARLERFFAWCLCRKPEVKVEREQQV
;
A
#
# COMPACT_ATOMS: atom_id res chain seq x y z
N MET A 1 36.28 6.97 9.25
CA MET A 1 35.18 6.34 8.50
C MET A 1 33.89 6.92 9.04
N ALA A 2 33.17 7.71 8.25
CA ALA A 2 31.88 8.26 8.66
C ALA A 2 30.82 7.17 8.44
N SER A 3 30.14 6.75 9.50
CA SER A 3 28.92 5.94 9.35
C SER A 3 27.83 6.87 8.80
N ALA A 4 27.38 6.65 7.57
CA ALA A 4 26.15 7.26 7.10
C ALA A 4 25.03 6.77 8.02
N ALA A 5 24.42 7.70 8.77
CA ALA A 5 23.23 7.37 9.54
C ALA A 5 22.14 6.96 8.55
N PHE A 6 21.56 5.78 8.73
CA PHE A 6 20.42 5.34 7.93
C PHE A 6 19.24 6.27 8.23
N LEU A 7 18.91 7.15 7.29
CA LEU A 7 17.75 8.01 7.39
C LEU A 7 16.54 7.21 6.89
N GLU A 8 15.63 6.91 7.80
CA GLU A 8 14.33 6.28 7.50
C GLU A 8 13.57 7.03 6.40
N SER A 9 13.77 8.36 6.31
CA SER A 9 13.21 9.24 5.29
C SER A 9 13.82 9.09 3.89
N GLU A 10 14.85 8.25 3.70
CA GLU A 10 15.49 8.02 2.39
C GLU A 10 15.50 6.54 2.00
N CYS A 11 14.91 5.67 2.82
CA CYS A 11 14.97 4.23 2.60
C CYS A 11 14.33 3.81 1.27
N LEU A 12 13.23 4.43 0.85
CA LEU A 12 12.56 4.10 -0.41
C LEU A 12 13.32 4.64 -1.62
N GLU A 13 14.08 5.71 -1.47
CA GLU A 13 14.98 6.21 -2.52
C GLU A 13 16.17 5.26 -2.69
N PHE A 14 16.73 4.79 -1.57
CA PHE A 14 17.77 3.77 -1.58
C PHE A 14 17.26 2.47 -2.21
N PHE A 15 16.14 1.91 -1.74
CA PHE A 15 15.61 0.69 -2.33
C PHE A 15 15.19 0.89 -3.79
N GLY A 16 14.61 2.05 -4.13
CA GLY A 16 14.17 2.37 -5.48
C GLY A 16 15.30 2.50 -6.50
N SER A 17 16.51 2.81 -6.04
CA SER A 17 17.72 2.93 -6.87
C SER A 17 18.56 1.64 -6.91
N HIS A 18 18.18 0.62 -6.13
CA HIS A 18 18.90 -0.64 -6.02
C HIS A 18 17.98 -1.81 -6.39
N THR A 19 18.61 -2.96 -6.55
CA THR A 19 17.87 -4.21 -6.59
C THR A 19 17.00 -4.38 -5.34
N PHE A 20 15.68 -4.51 -5.52
CA PHE A 20 14.79 -4.89 -4.41
C PHE A 20 15.08 -6.31 -3.94
N HIS A 21 15.13 -6.49 -2.63
CA HIS A 21 15.36 -7.79 -2.01
C HIS A 21 14.14 -8.18 -1.19
N GLU A 22 13.85 -9.48 -1.12
CA GLU A 22 12.83 -10.02 -0.21
C GLU A 22 13.05 -9.54 1.24
N ALA A 23 14.31 -9.36 1.65
CA ALA A 23 14.67 -8.82 2.96
C ALA A 23 14.19 -7.37 3.20
N SER A 24 13.89 -6.60 2.14
CA SER A 24 13.34 -5.24 2.23
C SER A 24 11.85 -5.22 2.59
N VAL A 25 11.13 -6.32 2.33
CA VAL A 25 9.69 -6.44 2.59
C VAL A 25 9.32 -6.16 4.05
N PRO A 26 9.90 -6.85 5.07
CA PRO A 26 9.54 -6.60 6.46
C PRO A 26 9.85 -5.17 6.87
N LEU A 27 10.95 -4.58 6.39
CA LEU A 27 11.32 -3.21 6.72
C LEU A 27 10.29 -2.20 6.20
N VAL A 28 9.90 -2.31 4.93
CA VAL A 28 8.88 -1.42 4.34
C VAL A 28 7.51 -1.69 4.95
N GLY A 29 7.18 -2.95 5.25
CA GLY A 29 5.92 -3.33 5.90
C GLY A 29 5.76 -2.70 7.28
N GLU A 30 6.79 -2.82 8.13
CA GLU A 30 6.81 -2.20 9.46
C GLU A 30 6.78 -0.68 9.39
N TYR A 31 7.49 -0.07 8.43
CA TYR A 31 7.44 1.38 8.21
C TYR A 31 6.00 1.86 7.94
N VAL A 32 5.33 1.22 6.98
CA VAL A 32 3.94 1.54 6.61
C VAL A 32 2.98 1.30 7.78
N ALA A 33 3.14 0.18 8.51
CA ALA A 33 2.34 -0.14 9.69
C ALA A 33 2.52 0.89 10.81
N GLY A 34 3.76 1.33 11.07
CA GLY A 34 4.07 2.37 12.04
C GLY A 34 3.39 3.71 11.72
N ILE A 35 3.38 4.11 10.44
CA ILE A 35 2.65 5.32 9.99
C ILE A 35 1.14 5.16 10.23
N LEU A 36 0.58 3.99 9.93
CA LEU A 36 -0.85 3.73 10.13
C LEU A 36 -1.21 3.74 11.62
N GLU A 37 -0.34 3.20 12.47
CA GLU A 37 -0.51 3.24 13.92
C GLU A 37 -0.47 4.68 14.44
N MET A 38 0.49 5.50 13.97
CA MET A 38 0.54 6.94 14.28
C MET A 38 -0.74 7.66 13.86
N LYS A 39 -1.28 7.35 12.68
CA LYS A 39 -2.54 7.92 12.18
C LYS A 39 -3.75 7.53 13.04
N ASN A 40 -3.77 6.32 13.59
CA ASN A 40 -4.91 5.78 14.35
C ASN A 40 -4.87 6.15 15.85
N LYS A 41 -3.70 6.50 16.40
CA LYS A 41 -3.57 6.92 17.81
C LYS A 41 -4.15 8.32 18.02
N SER A 42 -5.40 8.37 18.48
CA SER A 42 -6.14 9.61 18.80
C SER A 42 -5.68 10.34 20.06
N ASP A 43 -4.90 9.69 20.95
CA ASP A 43 -4.71 10.14 22.34
C ASP A 43 -3.30 10.62 22.70
N ARG A 44 -2.35 10.57 21.76
CA ARG A 44 -1.04 11.20 21.95
C ARG A 44 -1.02 12.49 21.16
N ILE A 45 -0.25 13.47 21.64
CA ILE A 45 0.23 14.58 20.83
C ILE A 45 1.11 13.95 19.73
N VAL A 46 0.47 13.31 18.75
CA VAL A 46 1.12 12.87 17.52
C VAL A 46 1.50 14.17 16.85
N ASP A 47 2.80 14.34 16.62
CA ASP A 47 3.27 15.45 15.83
C ASP A 47 2.66 15.30 14.42
N THR A 48 1.57 16.01 14.20
CA THR A 48 0.77 15.93 12.98
C THR A 48 1.63 16.36 11.79
N ALA A 49 2.64 17.22 12.01
CA ALA A 49 3.60 17.59 10.99
C ALA A 49 4.49 16.40 10.60
N THR A 50 5.01 15.66 11.58
CA THR A 50 5.78 14.44 11.33
C THR A 50 4.94 13.37 10.62
N LEU A 51 3.70 13.11 11.06
CA LEU A 51 2.81 12.17 10.38
C LEU A 51 2.57 12.58 8.91
N GLN A 52 2.26 13.85 8.67
CA GLN A 52 2.01 14.33 7.32
C GLN A 52 3.27 14.26 6.44
N LEU A 53 4.46 14.49 7.00
CA LEU A 53 5.73 14.35 6.29
C LEU A 53 5.91 12.92 5.78
N HIS A 54 5.67 11.91 6.63
CA HIS A 54 5.75 10.50 6.22
C HIS A 54 4.71 10.12 5.18
N ILE A 55 3.45 10.58 5.32
CA ILE A 55 2.40 10.33 4.32
C ILE A 55 2.78 10.95 2.97
N ASN A 56 3.25 12.20 2.97
CA ASN A 56 3.65 12.90 1.75
C ASN A 56 4.87 12.25 1.09
N TYR A 57 5.86 11.82 1.88
CA TYR A 57 7.02 11.10 1.38
C TYR A 57 6.61 9.79 0.69
N LEU A 58 5.75 9.01 1.34
CA LEU A 58 5.28 7.73 0.82
C LEU A 58 4.37 7.87 -0.41
N HIS A 59 3.53 8.91 -0.46
CA HIS A 59 2.62 9.18 -1.59
C HIS A 59 3.26 10.01 -2.71
N ASN A 60 4.55 10.34 -2.60
CA ASN A 60 5.32 10.77 -3.76
C ASN A 60 5.31 9.62 -4.80
N PRO A 61 4.97 9.87 -6.09
CA PRO A 61 4.68 8.77 -7.03
C PRO A 61 5.82 7.74 -7.21
N PRO A 62 7.09 8.13 -7.31
CA PRO A 62 8.23 7.19 -7.23
C PRO A 62 8.22 6.31 -5.97
N ASN A 63 8.08 6.90 -4.79
CA ASN A 63 8.15 6.18 -3.52
C ASN A 63 6.96 5.24 -3.34
N LEU A 64 5.76 5.66 -3.76
CA LEU A 64 4.56 4.82 -3.71
C LEU A 64 4.72 3.58 -4.58
N PHE A 65 5.25 3.77 -5.79
CA PHE A 65 5.54 2.65 -6.70
C PHE A 65 6.60 1.71 -6.09
N THR A 66 7.69 2.26 -5.56
CA THR A 66 8.74 1.48 -4.89
C THR A 66 8.19 0.68 -3.72
N ALA A 67 7.48 1.32 -2.80
CA ALA A 67 6.89 0.65 -1.64
C ALA A 67 5.89 -0.43 -2.07
N SER A 68 5.01 -0.13 -3.02
CA SER A 68 4.02 -1.10 -3.52
C SER A 68 4.69 -2.29 -4.20
N SER A 69 5.77 -2.06 -4.94
CA SER A 69 6.53 -3.12 -5.60
C SER A 69 7.24 -4.01 -4.59
N ILE A 70 7.89 -3.43 -3.58
CA ILE A 70 8.55 -4.19 -2.51
C ILE A 70 7.51 -5.00 -1.72
N LEU A 71 6.40 -4.39 -1.30
CA LEU A 71 5.35 -5.10 -0.55
C LEU A 71 4.64 -6.17 -1.37
N ALA A 72 4.77 -6.14 -2.70
CA ALA A 72 4.28 -7.20 -3.56
C ALA A 72 5.29 -8.35 -3.69
N THR A 73 6.58 -8.19 -3.36
CA THR A 73 7.61 -9.23 -3.59
C THR A 73 7.89 -10.07 -2.33
N HIS A 74 6.94 -10.92 -1.90
CA HIS A 74 7.05 -11.76 -0.69
C HIS A 74 7.77 -13.11 -0.91
N GLY A 75 8.87 -13.08 -1.68
CA GLY A 75 9.74 -14.22 -1.89
C GLY A 75 9.15 -15.33 -2.79
N THR A 76 10.03 -16.27 -3.15
CA THR A 76 9.73 -17.30 -4.16
C THR A 76 9.32 -18.65 -3.56
N GLY A 77 9.40 -18.79 -2.23
CA GLY A 77 9.15 -20.02 -1.46
C GLY A 77 7.68 -20.36 -1.19
N GLY A 78 6.77 -19.89 -2.05
CA GLY A 78 5.33 -19.91 -1.80
C GLY A 78 4.90 -18.63 -1.08
N ALA A 79 4.71 -17.56 -1.85
CA ALA A 79 4.34 -16.26 -1.33
C ALA A 79 3.10 -16.35 -0.43
N ASP A 80 3.20 -15.82 0.78
CA ASP A 80 2.05 -15.65 1.65
C ASP A 80 1.17 -14.53 1.06
N ARG A 81 0.24 -14.90 0.19
CA ARG A 81 -0.76 -13.99 -0.38
C ARG A 81 -1.49 -13.20 0.70
N THR A 82 -1.63 -13.77 1.90
CA THR A 82 -2.23 -13.09 3.06
C THR A 82 -1.35 -11.92 3.53
N ALA A 83 -0.04 -12.10 3.54
CA ALA A 83 0.91 -11.04 3.88
C ALA A 83 0.91 -9.92 2.84
N ILE A 84 0.96 -10.26 1.54
CA ILE A 84 0.81 -9.28 0.45
C ILE A 84 -0.49 -8.49 0.62
N HIS A 85 -1.62 -9.20 0.79
CA HIS A 85 -2.92 -8.55 0.99
C HIS A 85 -2.91 -7.60 2.18
N ARG A 86 -2.40 -8.05 3.34
CA ARG A 86 -2.31 -7.23 4.56
C ARG A 86 -1.47 -5.98 4.32
N ASP A 87 -0.28 -6.12 3.75
CA ASP A 87 0.68 -5.03 3.61
C ASP A 87 0.19 -3.99 2.60
N ILE A 88 -0.34 -4.43 1.46
CA ILE A 88 -0.97 -3.55 0.45
C ILE A 88 -2.20 -2.84 1.02
N THR A 89 -3.05 -3.56 1.77
CA THR A 89 -4.21 -2.95 2.44
C THR A 89 -3.79 -1.90 3.48
N THR A 90 -2.71 -2.16 4.21
CA THR A 90 -2.17 -1.22 5.20
C THR A 90 -1.68 0.05 4.50
N LEU A 91 -0.96 -0.10 3.39
CA LEU A 91 -0.48 1.01 2.57
C LEU A 91 -1.63 1.85 2.02
N VAL A 92 -2.65 1.24 1.42
CA VAL A 92 -3.78 1.98 0.82
C VAL A 92 -4.62 2.73 1.87
N GLN A 93 -4.69 2.23 3.10
CA GLN A 93 -5.42 2.88 4.19
C GLN A 93 -4.78 4.20 4.65
N LEU A 94 -3.50 4.44 4.34
CA LEU A 94 -2.82 5.70 4.66
C LEU A 94 -3.41 6.89 3.91
N CYS A 95 -3.61 6.78 2.59
CA CYS A 95 -4.28 7.79 1.78
C CYS A 95 -5.16 7.15 0.68
N PRO A 96 -6.36 6.64 1.03
CA PRO A 96 -7.18 5.83 0.13
C PRO A 96 -7.84 6.60 -1.03
N ARG A 97 -7.63 7.93 -1.09
CA ARG A 97 -8.19 8.82 -2.12
C ARG A 97 -7.12 9.57 -2.90
N ASP A 98 -5.85 9.25 -2.67
CA ASP A 98 -4.75 9.90 -3.37
C ASP A 98 -4.77 9.54 -4.86
N THR A 99 -4.56 10.52 -5.72
CA THR A 99 -4.49 10.30 -7.17
C THR A 99 -3.21 9.59 -7.60
N ALA A 100 -2.16 9.60 -6.77
CA ALA A 100 -0.90 8.88 -7.01
C ALA A 100 -1.12 7.37 -7.19
N TRP A 101 -2.21 6.81 -6.65
CA TRP A 101 -2.59 5.41 -6.86
C TRP A 101 -2.85 5.06 -8.32
N ASN A 102 -3.37 5.99 -9.13
CA ASN A 102 -3.62 5.74 -10.55
C ASN A 102 -2.30 5.50 -11.30
N ASP A 103 -1.29 6.33 -11.03
CA ASP A 103 0.03 6.21 -11.63
C ASP A 103 0.76 4.97 -11.11
N CYS A 104 0.66 4.68 -9.81
CA CYS A 104 1.24 3.48 -9.21
C CYS A 104 0.66 2.20 -9.85
N LEU A 105 -0.67 2.08 -9.91
CA LEU A 105 -1.35 0.94 -10.53
C LEU A 105 -0.97 0.76 -12.01
N LYS A 106 -0.86 1.86 -12.77
CA LYS A 106 -0.41 1.80 -14.15
C LYS A 106 1.00 1.21 -14.25
N LYS A 107 1.95 1.72 -13.45
CA LYS A 107 3.33 1.21 -13.44
C LYS A 107 3.43 -0.25 -13.00
N LEU A 108 2.65 -0.68 -12.01
CA LEU A 108 2.60 -2.09 -11.60
C LEU A 108 2.07 -2.99 -12.72
N ARG A 109 1.05 -2.55 -13.46
CA ARG A 109 0.54 -3.30 -14.63
C ARG A 109 1.57 -3.37 -15.75
N ASP A 110 2.24 -2.26 -16.05
CA ASP A 110 3.31 -2.20 -17.05
C ASP A 110 4.45 -3.17 -16.68
N LEU A 111 4.79 -3.24 -15.38
CA LEU A 111 5.82 -4.13 -14.86
C LEU A 111 5.48 -5.62 -15.07
N VAL A 112 4.23 -6.02 -14.85
CA VAL A 112 3.77 -7.42 -15.05
C VAL A 112 3.68 -7.77 -16.54
N GLN A 113 3.15 -6.86 -17.36
CA GLN A 113 2.87 -7.09 -18.78
C GLN A 113 4.12 -7.04 -19.66
N GLY A 114 5.11 -6.23 -19.29
CA GLY A 114 6.39 -6.19 -19.97
C GLY A 114 7.25 -7.44 -19.69
N ASP A 115 8.45 -7.48 -20.25
CA ASP A 115 9.53 -8.34 -19.73
C ASP A 115 9.98 -7.92 -18.31
N GLY A 116 9.48 -6.76 -17.86
CA GLY A 116 9.85 -6.09 -16.62
C GLY A 116 11.21 -5.41 -16.69
N GLY A 117 11.81 -5.34 -17.88
CA GLY A 117 13.12 -4.76 -18.12
C GLY A 117 14.18 -5.18 -17.09
N ASP A 118 14.95 -4.19 -16.66
CA ASP A 118 15.98 -4.35 -15.65
C ASP A 118 15.43 -4.70 -14.25
N PHE A 119 14.13 -4.49 -13.98
CA PHE A 119 13.56 -4.66 -12.64
C PHE A 119 13.74 -6.09 -12.13
N PHE A 120 13.30 -7.11 -12.87
CA PHE A 120 13.41 -8.50 -12.42
C PHE A 120 14.80 -9.09 -12.68
N VAL A 121 15.48 -8.67 -13.74
CA VAL A 121 16.81 -9.19 -14.08
C VAL A 121 17.85 -8.76 -13.07
N GLN A 122 17.71 -7.56 -12.51
CA GLN A 122 18.59 -7.07 -11.48
C GLN A 122 18.24 -7.62 -10.09
N GLN A 123 17.07 -8.27 -9.91
CA GLN A 123 16.61 -8.86 -8.66
C GLN A 123 17.37 -10.10 -8.21
N HIS A 124 17.66 -10.14 -6.91
CA HIS A 124 18.39 -11.23 -6.26
C HIS A 124 17.58 -11.76 -5.07
N VAL A 125 17.63 -13.08 -4.90
CA VAL A 125 16.91 -13.81 -3.84
C VAL A 125 17.92 -14.52 -2.94
N TRP A 126 17.64 -14.53 -1.64
CA TRP A 126 18.37 -15.39 -0.71
C TRP A 126 18.01 -16.85 -0.99
N SER A 127 18.93 -17.59 -1.59
CA SER A 127 18.76 -19.02 -1.82
C SER A 127 19.75 -19.79 -0.96
N ARG A 128 19.25 -20.77 -0.22
CA ARG A 128 20.12 -21.74 0.43
C ARG A 128 20.56 -22.75 -0.62
N SER A 129 21.86 -22.83 -0.86
CA SER A 129 22.42 -23.74 -1.84
C SER A 129 22.37 -25.19 -1.33
N ALA A 130 22.65 -26.14 -2.22
CA ALA A 130 22.77 -27.55 -1.86
C ALA A 130 23.91 -27.83 -0.87
N SER A 131 24.85 -26.89 -0.71
CA SER A 131 25.96 -26.96 0.26
C SER A 131 25.66 -26.25 1.58
N ASP A 132 24.39 -25.89 1.85
CA ASP A 132 23.94 -25.12 3.01
C ASP A 132 24.60 -23.72 3.13
N GLN A 133 25.19 -23.22 2.05
CA GLN A 133 25.67 -21.85 1.97
C GLN A 133 24.56 -20.94 1.47
N TRP A 134 24.51 -19.73 2.01
CA TRP A 134 23.64 -18.70 1.48
C TRP A 134 24.25 -18.12 0.21
N GLU A 135 23.52 -18.27 -0.89
CA GLU A 135 23.84 -17.65 -2.16
C GLU A 135 22.83 -16.53 -2.42
N PHE A 136 23.29 -15.56 -3.23
CA PHE A 136 22.47 -14.44 -3.67
C PHE A 136 22.43 -14.41 -5.20
N PRO A 137 21.82 -15.44 -5.84
CA PRO A 137 21.70 -15.45 -7.28
C PRO A 137 20.64 -14.46 -7.77
N GLN A 138 20.77 -14.05 -9.02
CA GLN A 138 19.70 -13.38 -9.74
C GLN A 138 18.46 -14.28 -9.87
N LEU A 139 17.28 -13.66 -9.97
CA LEU A 139 16.03 -14.36 -10.23
C LEU A 139 16.13 -15.21 -11.51
N ARG A 140 15.80 -16.49 -11.39
CA ARG A 140 15.59 -17.39 -12.52
C ARG A 140 14.21 -17.10 -13.14
N LEU A 141 14.01 -17.49 -14.40
CA LEU A 141 12.73 -17.29 -15.11
C LEU A 141 11.49 -17.74 -14.31
N LYS A 142 11.57 -18.88 -13.61
CA LYS A 142 10.48 -19.39 -12.76
C LYS A 142 10.20 -18.48 -11.55
N GLU A 143 11.23 -17.87 -10.99
CA GLU A 143 11.15 -16.99 -9.83
C GLU A 143 10.63 -15.61 -10.26
N ILE A 144 11.05 -15.11 -11.42
CA ILE A 144 10.46 -13.93 -12.07
C ILE A 144 8.95 -14.10 -12.25
N GLN A 145 8.51 -15.27 -12.70
CA GLN A 145 7.07 -15.53 -12.86
C GLN A 145 6.34 -15.49 -11.52
N VAL A 146 6.94 -16.03 -10.44
CA VAL A 146 6.35 -15.93 -9.09
C VAL A 146 6.22 -14.48 -8.64
N GLU A 147 7.25 -13.64 -8.86
CA GLU A 147 7.16 -12.22 -8.51
C GLU A 147 6.11 -11.48 -9.33
N LYS A 148 5.99 -11.79 -10.63
CA LYS A 148 4.91 -11.26 -11.47
C LYS A 148 3.53 -11.69 -11.00
N ASP A 149 3.38 -12.93 -10.56
CA ASP A 149 2.12 -13.44 -10.01
C ASP A 149 1.78 -12.74 -8.69
N ASN A 150 2.78 -12.47 -7.86
CA ASN A 150 2.61 -11.72 -6.61
C ASN A 150 2.19 -10.27 -6.86
N ILE A 151 2.84 -9.58 -7.80
CA ILE A 151 2.47 -8.21 -8.21
C ILE A 151 1.07 -8.20 -8.82
N SER A 152 0.72 -9.20 -9.64
CA SER A 152 -0.64 -9.35 -10.16
C SER A 152 -1.67 -9.50 -9.04
N HIS A 153 -1.34 -10.25 -8.00
CA HIS A 153 -2.20 -10.37 -6.82
C HIS A 153 -2.33 -9.04 -6.06
N ALA A 154 -1.24 -8.30 -5.86
CA ALA A 154 -1.28 -6.97 -5.24
C ALA A 154 -2.16 -5.99 -6.03
N ILE A 155 -2.09 -6.01 -7.37
CA ILE A 155 -2.97 -5.22 -8.26
C ILE A 155 -4.43 -5.60 -8.03
N GLN A 156 -4.76 -6.90 -7.93
CA GLN A 156 -6.12 -7.34 -7.64
C GLN A 156 -6.63 -6.81 -6.29
N VAL A 157 -5.80 -6.85 -5.24
CA VAL A 157 -6.16 -6.30 -3.93
C VAL A 157 -6.47 -4.81 -4.00
N LEU A 158 -5.67 -4.05 -4.75
CA LEU A 158 -5.89 -2.61 -4.97
C LEU A 158 -7.17 -2.35 -5.78
N ASP A 159 -7.37 -3.07 -6.88
CA ASP A 159 -8.57 -2.95 -7.73
C ASP A 159 -9.83 -3.28 -6.91
N ASP A 160 -9.83 -4.38 -6.16
CA ASP A 160 -10.94 -4.77 -5.27
C ASP A 160 -11.20 -3.70 -4.18
N PHE A 161 -10.16 -3.08 -3.63
CA PHE A 161 -10.30 -2.01 -2.65
C PHE A 161 -10.97 -0.77 -3.26
N PHE A 162 -10.53 -0.33 -4.44
CA PHE A 162 -11.06 0.85 -5.11
C PHE A 162 -12.45 0.61 -5.71
N ASP A 163 -12.69 -0.56 -6.30
CA ASP A 163 -13.98 -0.98 -6.84
C ASP A 163 -14.99 -1.28 -5.73
N GLY A 164 -14.56 -1.92 -4.64
CA GLY A 164 -15.36 -2.11 -3.43
C GLY A 164 -15.78 -0.79 -2.78
N GLY A 165 -14.97 0.27 -2.94
CA GLY A 165 -15.33 1.64 -2.59
C GLY A 165 -16.52 2.20 -3.40
N THR A 166 -16.73 1.75 -4.64
CA THR A 166 -17.90 2.14 -5.44
C THR A 166 -19.18 1.44 -4.98
N ARG A 167 -19.12 0.15 -4.62
CA ARG A 167 -20.24 -0.58 -3.98
C ARG A 167 -20.59 -0.03 -2.59
N THR A 168 -19.58 0.34 -1.81
CA THR A 168 -19.78 0.90 -0.46
C THR A 168 -20.29 2.35 -0.52
N ARG A 169 -19.96 3.12 -1.57
CA ARG A 169 -20.57 4.44 -1.84
C ARG A 169 -22.06 4.32 -2.12
N ALA A 170 -22.50 3.34 -2.91
CA ALA A 170 -23.93 3.10 -3.13
C ALA A 170 -24.65 2.75 -1.82
N ALA A 171 -24.09 1.86 -1.01
CA ALA A 171 -24.66 1.48 0.28
C ALA A 171 -24.65 2.63 1.33
N ARG A 172 -23.61 3.48 1.36
CA ARG A 172 -23.56 4.66 2.25
C ARG A 172 -24.53 5.75 1.79
N LEU A 173 -24.68 5.96 0.48
CA LEU A 173 -25.65 6.91 -0.07
C LEU A 173 -27.09 6.41 0.16
N GLU A 174 -27.38 5.13 -0.05
CA GLU A 174 -28.68 4.54 0.29
C GLU A 174 -29.02 4.65 1.78
N ARG A 175 -28.04 4.40 2.66
CA ARG A 175 -28.23 4.56 4.12
C ARG A 175 -28.44 6.02 4.51
N PHE A 176 -27.79 6.96 3.83
CA PHE A 176 -27.99 8.39 4.01
C PHE A 176 -29.37 8.84 3.47
N PHE A 177 -29.80 8.36 2.31
CA PHE A 177 -31.13 8.66 1.76
C PHE A 177 -32.26 8.02 2.57
N ALA A 178 -32.10 6.79 3.06
CA ALA A 178 -33.04 6.15 3.98
C ALA A 178 -33.15 6.91 5.31
N TRP A 179 -32.03 7.47 5.80
CA TRP A 179 -32.02 8.32 7.00
C TRP A 179 -32.70 9.68 6.76
N CYS A 180 -32.51 10.31 5.59
CA CYS A 180 -33.15 11.57 5.23
C CYS A 180 -34.66 11.42 4.95
N LEU A 181 -35.10 10.31 4.35
CA LEU A 181 -36.52 10.07 4.00
C LEU A 181 -37.38 9.65 5.21
N CYS A 182 -36.77 9.16 6.29
CA CYS A 182 -37.48 8.81 7.54
C CYS A 182 -37.74 9.99 8.48
N ARG A 183 -37.26 11.21 8.17
CA ARG A 183 -37.64 12.43 8.92
C ARG A 183 -38.68 13.23 8.15
N LYS A 184 -39.94 12.80 8.21
CA LYS A 184 -41.06 13.73 8.04
C LYS A 184 -41.14 14.60 9.30
N PRO A 185 -41.13 15.94 9.21
CA PRO A 185 -41.37 16.79 10.37
C PRO A 185 -42.86 16.72 10.74
N GLU A 186 -43.16 16.35 11.98
CA GLU A 186 -44.47 16.63 12.58
C GLU A 186 -44.67 18.14 12.63
N VAL A 187 -45.61 18.64 11.84
CA VAL A 187 -46.02 20.04 11.83
C VAL A 187 -46.77 20.32 13.14
N LYS A 188 -46.11 21.00 14.06
CA LYS A 188 -46.74 21.58 15.25
C LYS A 188 -47.49 22.84 14.83
N VAL A 189 -48.82 22.75 14.74
CA VAL A 189 -49.69 23.92 14.53
C VAL A 189 -49.84 24.66 15.85
N GLU A 190 -49.12 25.76 16.03
CA GLU A 190 -49.42 26.75 17.06
C GLU A 190 -50.65 27.56 16.63
N ARG A 191 -51.73 27.47 17.42
CA ARG A 191 -52.83 28.43 17.36
C ARG A 191 -52.48 29.61 18.24
N GLU A 192 -52.18 30.74 17.61
CA GLU A 192 -52.37 32.05 18.21
C GLU A 192 -53.88 32.30 18.38
N GLN A 193 -54.29 32.72 19.58
CA GLN A 193 -55.55 33.45 19.77
C GLN A 193 -55.21 34.75 20.47
N GLN A 194 -55.28 35.84 19.71
CA GLN A 194 -55.63 37.17 20.22
C GLN A 194 -57.15 37.29 20.14
N VAL A 195 -57.80 37.67 21.25
CA VAL A 195 -58.46 38.96 21.54
C VAL A 195 -58.97 38.89 22.97
#